data_AF-A0A5C8HLS3-F1
#
_entry.id   AF-A0A5C8HLS3-F1
#
_cell.length_a   1.000
_cell.length_b   1.000
_cell.length_c   1.000
_cell.angle_alpha   90.00
_cell.angle_beta   90.00
_cell.angle_gamma   90.00
#
_symmetry.space_group_name_H-M   'P 1'
#
loop_
_entity.id
_entity.type
_entity.pdbx_description
1 polymer ?
#
loop_
_entity_poly.entity_id
_entity_poly.type
_entity_poly.pdbx_seq_one_letter_code
_entity_poly.pdbx_strand_id
1 'polypeptide(L)'
;MVPPHCAHRRAIRERLRGYSPEYRRYPLSTPQSARMRCLLFSQPPQESFVPTLMVIVASTRQARIGHTVADWVISAANERADLTVDVADLQEIGLPFFDEAHPPMMGQYELPHTLAWAERVAAADAFLIVSPEYNGSYPGVLKNALDYLLAEWQGKPAGIIGYGAYPESRMIGQLDFVLRNLKLDRTSIDLQVQTPWTMLDNDGKLVAPVELNDTLASMLDELSLAGAEVVAA
;
A
#
# COMPACT_ATOMS: atom_id res chain seq x y z
N MET A 1 -8.88 -29.51 32.65
CA MET A 1 -8.78 -29.44 31.18
C MET A 1 -7.68 -28.45 30.84
N VAL A 2 -6.65 -28.91 30.14
CA VAL A 2 -5.46 -28.11 29.81
C VAL A 2 -5.76 -27.28 28.56
N PRO A 3 -5.45 -25.96 28.53
CA PRO A 3 -5.68 -25.12 27.36
C PRO A 3 -4.79 -25.52 26.16
N PRO A 4 -5.22 -25.26 24.92
CA PRO A 4 -4.65 -25.85 23.69
C PRO A 4 -3.22 -25.41 23.34
N HIS A 5 -2.60 -24.49 24.09
CA HIS A 5 -1.26 -23.97 23.79
C HIS A 5 -0.09 -24.86 24.28
N CYS A 6 -0.35 -25.93 25.03
CA CYS A 6 0.71 -26.90 25.42
C CYS A 6 1.03 -27.95 24.34
N ALA A 7 0.19 -28.10 23.30
CA ALA A 7 0.41 -29.05 22.22
C ALA A 7 1.50 -28.61 21.21
N HIS A 8 1.85 -27.32 21.19
CA HIS A 8 2.70 -26.73 20.16
C HIS A 8 4.19 -27.08 20.29
N ARG A 9 4.68 -27.41 21.50
CA ARG A 9 6.11 -27.73 21.74
C ARG A 9 6.51 -29.13 21.28
N ARG A 10 5.57 -30.09 21.20
CA ARG A 10 5.84 -31.45 20.69
C ARG A 10 5.97 -31.45 19.16
N ALA A 11 5.11 -30.68 18.48
CA ALA A 11 5.05 -30.57 17.03
C ALA A 11 6.33 -29.96 16.41
N ILE A 12 6.96 -28.98 17.06
CA ILE A 12 8.19 -28.35 16.56
C ILE A 12 9.40 -29.30 16.65
N ARG A 13 9.49 -30.14 17.70
CA ARG A 13 10.56 -31.14 17.83
C ARG A 13 10.43 -32.30 16.84
N GLU A 14 9.22 -32.62 16.40
CA GLU A 14 8.98 -33.67 15.41
C GLU A 14 9.26 -33.21 13.98
N ARG A 15 8.98 -31.93 13.65
CA ARG A 15 9.32 -31.33 12.33
C ARG A 15 10.82 -31.20 12.05
N LEU A 16 11.66 -31.12 13.08
CA LEU A 16 13.12 -30.96 12.92
C LEU A 16 13.89 -32.28 12.75
N ARG A 17 13.20 -33.44 12.69
CA ARG A 17 13.85 -34.76 12.51
C ARG A 17 14.41 -34.98 11.10
N GLY A 18 13.98 -34.20 10.11
CA GLY A 18 14.46 -34.28 8.72
C GLY A 18 15.60 -33.32 8.36
N TYR A 19 16.04 -32.46 9.28
CA TYR A 19 17.09 -31.46 9.03
C TYR A 19 18.46 -31.93 9.53
N SER A 20 19.51 -31.49 8.84
CA SER A 20 20.91 -31.82 9.12
C SER A 20 21.32 -31.49 10.57
N PRO A 21 22.32 -32.21 11.14
CA PRO A 21 22.70 -32.10 12.55
C PRO A 21 23.07 -30.68 13.03
N GLU A 22 23.40 -29.78 12.10
CA GLU A 22 23.84 -28.41 12.36
C GLU A 22 22.72 -27.49 12.89
N TYR A 23 21.45 -27.73 12.53
CA TYR A 23 20.32 -26.90 12.97
C TYR A 23 19.84 -27.15 14.41
N ARG A 24 20.36 -28.19 15.09
CA ARG A 24 19.99 -28.49 16.50
C ARG A 24 20.74 -27.65 17.54
N ARG A 25 21.69 -26.81 17.12
CA ARG A 25 22.62 -26.12 18.05
C ARG A 25 22.20 -24.73 18.48
N TYR A 26 21.09 -24.17 17.98
CA TYR A 26 20.63 -22.87 18.46
C TYR A 26 19.98 -22.99 19.85
N PRO A 27 20.51 -22.32 20.89
CA PRO A 27 19.90 -22.35 22.21
C PRO A 27 18.59 -21.54 22.18
N LEU A 28 17.47 -22.22 22.48
CA LEU A 28 16.22 -21.57 22.83
C LEU A 28 16.47 -20.74 24.10
N SER A 29 16.30 -19.42 23.99
CA SER A 29 16.52 -18.46 25.06
C SER A 29 15.74 -18.82 26.34
N THR A 30 16.38 -18.58 27.48
CA THR A 30 15.96 -18.96 28.83
C THR A 30 14.69 -18.22 29.32
N PRO A 31 13.98 -18.76 30.32
CA PRO A 31 12.58 -18.41 30.62
C PRO A 31 12.44 -17.19 31.56
N GLN A 32 13.23 -16.13 31.36
CA GLN A 32 13.07 -14.85 32.08
C GLN A 32 12.31 -13.78 31.27
N SER A 33 12.05 -14.01 29.98
CA SER A 33 11.35 -13.06 29.10
C SER A 33 9.82 -13.17 29.11
N ALA A 34 9.25 -14.14 29.84
CA ALA A 34 7.81 -14.41 29.83
C ALA A 34 6.97 -13.49 30.74
N ARG A 35 7.60 -12.67 31.60
CA ARG A 35 6.90 -11.73 32.50
C ARG A 35 6.88 -10.28 32.02
N MET A 36 7.56 -9.93 30.93
CA MET A 36 7.57 -8.57 30.38
C MET A 36 6.52 -8.34 29.26
N ARG A 37 5.82 -9.39 28.81
CA ARG A 37 4.89 -9.34 27.65
C ARG A 37 3.43 -9.09 28.00
N CYS A 38 3.10 -8.82 29.26
CA CYS A 38 1.70 -8.73 29.72
C CYS A 38 1.29 -7.33 30.21
N LEU A 39 2.07 -6.28 29.90
CA LEU A 39 1.75 -4.90 30.28
C LEU A 39 1.81 -3.89 29.12
N LEU A 40 1.82 -4.33 27.86
CA LEU A 40 1.90 -3.43 26.70
C LEU A 40 0.58 -3.27 25.91
N PHE A 41 -0.53 -3.85 26.34
CA PHE A 41 -1.83 -3.72 25.64
C PHE A 41 -2.95 -3.29 26.58
N SER A 42 -2.78 -2.13 27.21
CA SER A 42 -3.93 -1.36 27.68
C SER A 42 -3.62 0.14 27.55
N GLN A 43 -3.37 0.59 26.32
CA GLN A 43 -3.54 2.01 26.05
C GLN A 43 -5.06 2.30 26.06
N PRO A 44 -5.52 3.40 26.68
CA PRO A 44 -6.91 3.85 26.55
C PRO A 44 -7.23 4.07 25.07
N PRO A 45 -8.52 4.10 24.65
CA PRO A 45 -8.87 4.41 23.27
C PRO A 45 -8.28 5.78 22.94
N GLN A 46 -7.22 5.79 22.12
CA GLN A 46 -6.64 7.02 21.62
C GLN A 46 -7.72 7.73 20.81
N GLU A 47 -7.74 9.07 20.83
CA GLU A 47 -8.51 9.82 19.84
C GLU A 47 -8.23 9.18 18.47
N SER A 48 -9.28 8.76 17.78
CA SER A 48 -9.12 8.06 16.52
C SER A 48 -8.53 9.04 15.52
N PHE A 49 -7.22 9.02 15.37
CA PHE A 49 -6.55 9.65 14.23
C PHE A 49 -6.98 8.85 13.01
N VAL A 50 -7.94 9.39 12.27
CA VAL A 50 -8.45 8.80 11.04
C VAL A 50 -7.57 9.33 9.89
N PRO A 51 -6.61 8.56 9.37
CA PRO A 51 -5.74 9.04 8.30
C PRO A 51 -6.49 9.22 6.99
N THR A 52 -6.00 10.16 6.19
CA THR A 52 -6.42 10.38 4.81
C THR A 52 -5.61 9.49 3.88
N LEU A 53 -6.24 8.45 3.34
CA LEU A 53 -5.69 7.59 2.30
C LEU A 53 -5.94 8.20 0.92
N MET A 54 -4.88 8.63 0.25
CA MET A 54 -4.94 9.04 -1.15
C MET A 54 -4.83 7.82 -2.07
N VAL A 55 -5.90 7.52 -2.81
CA VAL A 55 -5.91 6.50 -3.86
C VAL A 55 -5.54 7.14 -5.20
N ILE A 56 -4.37 6.80 -5.73
CA ILE A 56 -3.85 7.36 -6.99
C ILE A 56 -4.22 6.42 -8.15
N VAL A 57 -5.05 6.90 -9.08
CA VAL A 57 -5.45 6.15 -10.28
C VAL A 57 -4.51 6.53 -11.44
N ALA A 58 -3.63 5.60 -11.82
CA ALA A 58 -2.48 5.91 -12.68
C ALA A 58 -2.71 5.72 -14.19
N SER A 59 -3.91 5.34 -14.63
CA SER A 59 -4.23 5.15 -16.05
C SER A 59 -4.97 6.35 -16.61
N THR A 60 -4.50 6.90 -17.74
CA THR A 60 -5.11 8.08 -18.39
C THR A 60 -5.71 7.81 -19.78
N ARG A 61 -5.60 6.57 -20.28
CA ARG A 61 -6.13 6.21 -21.60
C ARG A 61 -7.66 6.36 -21.63
N GLN A 62 -8.19 6.76 -22.78
CA GLN A 62 -9.63 6.69 -23.07
C GLN A 62 -10.11 5.23 -23.04
N ALA A 63 -11.30 4.98 -22.47
CA ALA A 63 -11.82 3.63 -22.22
C ALA A 63 -10.82 2.73 -21.46
N ARG A 64 -10.29 3.25 -20.33
CA ARG A 64 -9.42 2.51 -19.41
C ARG A 64 -10.25 1.56 -18.54
N ILE A 65 -9.75 0.36 -18.26
CA ILE A 65 -10.28 -0.49 -17.16
C ILE A 65 -9.80 -0.04 -15.78
N GLY A 66 -8.86 0.91 -15.74
CA GLY A 66 -8.25 1.37 -14.48
C GLY A 66 -9.26 1.96 -13.50
N HIS A 67 -10.29 2.65 -14.00
CA HIS A 67 -11.37 3.17 -13.14
C HIS A 67 -12.10 2.01 -12.45
N THR A 68 -12.41 0.93 -13.17
CA THR A 68 -13.11 -0.24 -12.63
C THR A 68 -12.33 -0.94 -11.51
N VAL A 69 -11.00 -1.03 -11.64
CA VAL A 69 -10.13 -1.56 -10.58
C VAL A 69 -10.05 -0.59 -9.40
N ALA A 70 -9.93 0.71 -9.68
CA ALA A 70 -9.91 1.75 -8.64
C ALA A 70 -11.23 1.82 -7.88
N ASP A 71 -12.38 1.72 -8.54
CA ASP A 71 -13.71 1.76 -7.93
C ASP A 71 -13.91 0.61 -6.93
N TRP A 72 -13.42 -0.58 -7.25
CA TRP A 72 -13.40 -1.72 -6.33
C TRP A 72 -12.57 -1.42 -5.06
N VAL A 73 -11.38 -0.85 -5.24
CA VAL A 73 -10.50 -0.45 -4.15
C VAL A 73 -11.11 0.66 -3.29
N ILE A 74 -11.63 1.69 -3.93
CA ILE A 74 -12.26 2.85 -3.28
C ILE A 74 -13.52 2.42 -2.53
N SER A 75 -14.32 1.51 -3.08
CA SER A 75 -15.50 0.97 -2.40
C SER A 75 -15.11 0.25 -1.12
N ALA A 76 -14.11 -0.65 -1.19
CA ALA A 76 -13.61 -1.37 -0.01
C ALA A 76 -13.01 -0.42 1.05
N ALA A 77 -12.30 0.63 0.62
CA ALA A 77 -11.73 1.61 1.53
C ALA A 77 -12.82 2.50 2.19
N ASN A 78 -13.87 2.88 1.45
CA ASN A 78 -14.98 3.69 1.99
C ASN A 78 -15.90 2.93 2.95
N GLU A 79 -15.88 1.59 2.95
CA GLU A 79 -16.59 0.78 3.95
C GLU A 79 -15.94 0.87 5.34
N ARG A 80 -14.73 1.42 5.41
CA ARG A 80 -13.95 1.52 6.63
C ARG A 80 -14.16 2.84 7.35
N ALA A 81 -14.45 2.77 8.65
CA ALA A 81 -14.60 3.96 9.50
C ALA A 81 -13.26 4.52 10.01
N ASP A 82 -12.17 3.77 9.88
CA ASP A 82 -10.82 4.12 10.30
C ASP A 82 -9.98 4.77 9.19
N LEU A 83 -10.58 5.07 8.02
CA LEU A 83 -9.93 5.78 6.92
C LEU A 83 -10.84 6.89 6.38
N THR A 84 -10.23 7.99 5.94
CA THR A 84 -10.84 8.92 5.00
C THR A 84 -10.20 8.71 3.62
N VAL A 85 -11.00 8.68 2.55
CA VAL A 85 -10.48 8.41 1.20
C VAL A 85 -10.44 9.70 0.38
N ASP A 86 -9.27 10.01 -0.18
CA ASP A 86 -9.08 11.02 -1.23
C ASP A 86 -8.75 10.34 -2.55
N VAL A 87 -9.44 10.65 -3.65
CA VAL A 87 -9.24 9.98 -4.95
C VAL A 87 -8.52 10.90 -5.92
N ALA A 88 -7.28 10.56 -6.25
CA ALA A 88 -6.44 11.29 -7.20
C ALA A 88 -6.38 10.55 -8.55
N ASP A 89 -7.35 10.83 -9.44
CA ASP A 89 -7.29 10.35 -10.83
C ASP A 89 -6.36 11.23 -11.68
N LEU A 90 -5.23 10.66 -12.12
CA LEU A 90 -4.22 11.41 -12.88
C LEU A 90 -4.73 11.89 -14.25
N GLN A 91 -5.80 11.30 -14.78
CA GLN A 91 -6.44 11.81 -16.00
C GLN A 91 -7.18 13.11 -15.72
N GLU A 92 -7.90 13.16 -14.61
CA GLU A 92 -8.70 14.32 -14.22
C GLU A 92 -7.82 15.48 -13.74
N ILE A 93 -6.78 15.15 -12.97
CA ILE A 93 -5.78 16.14 -12.52
C ILE A 93 -5.05 16.74 -13.72
N GLY A 94 -4.70 15.92 -14.72
CA GLY A 94 -4.18 16.42 -15.99
C GLY A 94 -2.86 17.19 -15.87
N LEU A 95 -1.93 16.74 -15.00
CA LEU A 95 -0.63 17.37 -14.85
C LEU A 95 0.10 17.45 -16.20
N PRO A 96 0.66 18.62 -16.58
CA PRO A 96 1.54 18.69 -17.74
C PRO A 96 2.79 17.84 -17.50
N PHE A 97 3.55 17.55 -18.55
CA PHE A 97 4.91 17.03 -18.33
C PHE A 97 5.69 18.03 -17.50
N PHE A 98 6.44 17.53 -16.51
CA PHE A 98 7.19 18.33 -15.55
C PHE A 98 7.78 19.60 -16.19
N ASP A 99 7.27 20.75 -15.77
CA ASP A 99 7.50 22.06 -16.37
C ASP A 99 7.93 23.14 -15.36
N GLU A 100 8.22 22.76 -14.11
CA GLU A 100 8.80 23.65 -13.11
C GLU A 100 10.22 24.07 -13.48
N ALA A 101 10.57 25.32 -13.18
CA ALA A 101 11.90 25.87 -13.43
C ALA A 101 12.98 25.22 -12.53
N HIS A 102 12.59 24.82 -11.33
CA HIS A 102 13.47 24.25 -10.31
C HIS A 102 13.14 22.77 -10.08
N PRO A 103 14.15 21.95 -9.75
CA PRO A 103 13.90 20.56 -9.39
C PRO A 103 13.14 20.46 -8.05
N PRO A 104 12.33 19.40 -7.86
CA PRO A 104 11.47 19.24 -6.68
C PRO A 104 12.23 19.22 -5.35
N MET A 105 13.52 18.85 -5.36
CA MET A 105 14.37 18.84 -4.16
C MET A 105 14.57 20.23 -3.53
N MET A 106 14.35 21.31 -4.28
CA MET A 106 14.42 22.66 -3.74
C MET A 106 13.14 23.10 -3.02
N GLY A 107 12.01 22.40 -3.22
CA GLY A 107 10.70 22.79 -2.67
C GLY A 107 10.20 24.16 -3.15
N GLN A 108 10.70 24.62 -4.30
CA GLN A 108 10.36 25.92 -4.89
C GLN A 108 9.40 25.69 -6.05
N TYR A 109 8.11 25.61 -5.73
CA TYR A 109 7.03 25.44 -6.70
C TYR A 109 6.43 26.79 -7.06
N GLU A 110 6.32 27.08 -8.35
CA GLU A 110 5.81 28.37 -8.84
C GLU A 110 4.48 28.21 -9.58
N LEU A 111 4.25 27.05 -10.20
CA LEU A 111 3.12 26.85 -11.09
C LEU A 111 1.85 26.46 -10.30
N PRO A 112 0.67 26.98 -10.65
CA PRO A 112 -0.57 26.69 -9.93
C PRO A 112 -0.91 25.20 -9.84
N HIS A 113 -0.65 24.41 -10.89
CA HIS A 113 -0.90 22.96 -10.87
C HIS A 113 0.05 22.22 -9.93
N THR A 114 1.31 22.65 -9.85
CA THR A 114 2.28 22.05 -8.91
C THR A 114 1.91 22.37 -7.48
N LEU A 115 1.55 23.62 -7.18
CA LEU A 115 1.13 24.03 -5.85
C LEU A 115 -0.11 23.26 -5.39
N ALA A 116 -1.12 23.13 -6.26
CA ALA A 116 -2.32 22.35 -5.97
C ALA A 116 -2.01 20.85 -5.76
N TRP A 117 -1.09 20.29 -6.56
CA TRP A 117 -0.66 18.91 -6.38
C TRP A 117 0.13 18.71 -5.09
N ALA A 118 1.05 19.62 -4.77
CA ALA A 118 1.83 19.62 -3.54
C ALA A 118 0.93 19.68 -2.30
N GLU A 119 -0.02 20.61 -2.27
CA GLU A 119 -0.98 20.76 -1.17
C GLU A 119 -1.78 19.48 -0.96
N ARG A 120 -2.31 18.89 -2.04
CA ARG A 120 -3.12 17.68 -1.97
C ARG A 120 -2.31 16.47 -1.49
N VAL A 121 -1.09 16.28 -2.00
CA VAL A 121 -0.19 15.19 -1.57
C VAL A 121 0.29 15.39 -0.14
N ALA A 122 0.56 16.63 0.26
CA ALA A 122 0.95 16.95 1.63
C ALA A 122 -0.15 16.60 2.64
N ALA A 123 -1.42 16.81 2.28
CA ALA A 123 -2.59 16.50 3.12
C ALA A 123 -2.90 15.00 3.27
N ALA A 124 -2.33 14.13 2.44
CA ALA A 124 -2.51 12.69 2.56
C ALA A 124 -1.57 12.10 3.62
N ASP A 125 -2.08 11.16 4.42
CA ASP A 125 -1.32 10.47 5.46
C ASP A 125 -0.85 9.09 5.01
N ALA A 126 -1.48 8.54 3.97
CA ALA A 126 -1.15 7.27 3.35
C ALA A 126 -1.46 7.30 1.85
N PHE A 127 -0.82 6.42 1.07
CA PHE A 127 -1.04 6.31 -0.37
C PHE A 127 -1.41 4.89 -0.79
N LEU A 128 -2.32 4.77 -1.75
CA LEU A 128 -2.60 3.52 -2.44
C LEU A 128 -2.58 3.74 -3.95
N ILE A 129 -1.54 3.22 -4.60
CA ILE A 129 -1.34 3.44 -6.04
C ILE A 129 -1.97 2.29 -6.82
N VAL A 130 -2.96 2.61 -7.66
CA VAL A 130 -3.64 1.67 -8.56
C VAL A 130 -3.14 1.89 -9.97
N SER A 131 -2.30 0.98 -10.47
CA SER A 131 -1.54 1.17 -11.72
C SER A 131 -1.67 0.02 -12.71
N PRO A 132 -1.88 0.31 -14.01
CA PRO A 132 -1.73 -0.70 -15.06
C PRO A 132 -0.26 -1.05 -15.29
N GLU A 133 0.00 -2.21 -15.89
CA GLU A 133 1.25 -2.45 -16.63
C GLU A 133 1.14 -1.93 -18.06
N TYR A 134 2.10 -1.09 -18.46
CA TYR A 134 2.34 -0.80 -19.87
C TYR A 134 3.77 -1.15 -20.25
N ASN A 135 3.91 -2.02 -21.24
CA ASN A 135 5.21 -2.47 -21.78
C ASN A 135 6.19 -2.96 -20.70
N GLY A 136 5.66 -3.57 -19.63
CA GLY A 136 6.46 -4.09 -18.53
C GLY A 136 6.85 -3.08 -17.46
N SER A 137 6.26 -1.89 -17.43
CA SER A 137 6.49 -0.89 -16.38
C SER A 137 5.18 -0.20 -15.97
N TYR A 138 5.27 0.70 -14.98
CA TYR A 138 4.18 1.60 -14.64
C TYR A 138 4.09 2.76 -15.65
N PRO A 139 2.94 3.44 -15.79
CA PRO A 139 2.76 4.50 -16.78
C PRO A 139 3.67 5.71 -16.54
N GLY A 140 4.15 6.32 -17.62
CA GLY A 140 4.95 7.55 -17.54
C GLY A 140 4.23 8.71 -16.84
N VAL A 141 2.90 8.78 -16.91
CA VAL A 141 2.11 9.78 -16.18
C VAL A 141 2.19 9.63 -14.66
N LEU A 142 2.28 8.39 -14.15
CA LEU A 142 2.52 8.15 -12.74
C LEU A 142 3.93 8.60 -12.34
N LYS A 143 4.94 8.30 -13.17
CA LYS A 143 6.31 8.79 -12.93
C LYS A 143 6.33 10.32 -12.87
N ASN A 144 5.67 10.95 -13.83
CA ASN A 144 5.59 12.39 -13.94
C ASN A 144 4.94 13.00 -12.69
N ALA A 145 3.80 12.46 -12.23
CA ALA A 145 3.14 12.92 -11.01
C ALA A 145 4.01 12.78 -9.75
N LEU A 146 4.78 11.70 -9.65
CA LEU A 146 5.74 11.49 -8.55
C LEU A 146 6.92 12.48 -8.63
N ASP A 147 7.40 12.79 -9.84
CA ASP A 147 8.56 13.67 -10.08
C ASP A 147 8.29 15.16 -9.82
N TYR A 148 7.03 15.58 -9.73
CA TYR A 148 6.70 16.96 -9.36
C TYR A 148 7.12 17.33 -7.93
N LEU A 149 7.19 16.34 -7.04
CA LEU A 149 7.26 16.55 -5.60
C LEU A 149 8.37 15.71 -4.97
N LEU A 150 8.80 16.05 -3.75
CA LEU A 150 9.81 15.25 -3.05
C LEU A 150 9.59 15.18 -1.54
N ALA A 151 9.39 16.30 -0.87
CA ALA A 151 9.27 16.34 0.58
C ALA A 151 7.91 15.76 1.04
N GLU A 152 6.89 16.00 0.24
CA GLU A 152 5.48 15.70 0.48
C GLU A 152 5.19 14.20 0.59
N TRP A 153 6.06 13.37 0.01
CA TRP A 153 5.99 11.90 0.03
C TRP A 153 6.65 11.28 1.27
N GLN A 154 7.61 11.95 1.91
CA GLN A 154 8.55 11.28 2.82
C GLN A 154 7.88 10.79 4.11
N GLY A 155 8.24 9.58 4.54
CA GLY A 155 7.80 8.99 5.81
C GLY A 155 6.32 8.59 5.85
N LYS A 156 5.65 8.58 4.70
CA LYS A 156 4.25 8.19 4.59
C LYS A 156 4.13 6.76 4.07
N PRO A 157 3.21 5.95 4.61
CA PRO A 157 2.98 4.60 4.13
C PRO A 157 2.38 4.60 2.72
N ALA A 158 2.79 3.63 1.89
CA ALA A 158 2.29 3.44 0.54
C ALA A 158 2.04 1.98 0.20
N GLY A 159 0.90 1.70 -0.41
CA GLY A 159 0.51 0.42 -1.03
C GLY A 159 0.56 0.49 -2.56
N ILE A 160 0.77 -0.65 -3.22
CA ILE A 160 0.72 -0.74 -4.69
C ILE A 160 -0.22 -1.87 -5.11
N ILE A 161 -1.16 -1.52 -5.98
CA ILE A 161 -2.05 -2.43 -6.70
C ILE A 161 -1.69 -2.34 -8.19
N GLY A 162 -1.03 -3.38 -8.68
CA GLY A 162 -0.77 -3.55 -10.10
C GLY A 162 -1.94 -4.27 -10.79
N TYR A 163 -2.17 -3.98 -12.06
CA TYR A 163 -3.11 -4.77 -12.86
C TYR A 163 -2.67 -4.91 -14.32
N GLY A 164 -2.97 -6.06 -14.94
CA GLY A 164 -2.53 -6.33 -16.31
C GLY A 164 -2.79 -7.75 -16.76
N ALA A 165 -2.33 -8.10 -17.97
CA ALA A 165 -2.56 -9.42 -18.56
C ALA A 165 -1.73 -10.54 -17.91
N TYR A 166 -0.59 -10.19 -17.33
CA TYR A 166 0.39 -11.13 -16.82
C TYR A 166 0.33 -11.23 -15.28
N PRO A 167 0.59 -12.42 -14.71
CA PRO A 167 0.58 -12.64 -13.27
C PRO A 167 1.78 -12.01 -12.57
N GLU A 168 2.90 -11.84 -13.28
CA GLU A 168 4.12 -11.23 -12.75
C GLU A 168 4.08 -9.73 -13.00
N SER A 169 3.94 -8.98 -11.90
CA SER A 169 3.86 -7.53 -11.92
C SER A 169 5.26 -6.91 -11.98
N ARG A 170 5.80 -6.74 -13.20
CA ARG A 170 7.11 -6.09 -13.39
C ARG A 170 7.06 -4.62 -13.01
N MET A 171 5.88 -4.00 -13.16
CA MET A 171 5.63 -2.63 -12.73
C MET A 171 5.85 -2.43 -11.22
N ILE A 172 5.42 -3.38 -10.36
CA ILE A 172 5.46 -3.22 -8.90
C ILE A 172 6.91 -3.11 -8.45
N GLY A 173 7.78 -4.01 -8.91
CA GLY A 173 9.20 -3.95 -8.57
C GLY A 173 9.91 -2.67 -9.07
N GLN A 174 9.54 -2.17 -10.25
CA GLN A 174 10.10 -0.91 -10.75
C GLN A 174 9.57 0.31 -9.99
N LEU A 175 8.29 0.30 -9.61
CA LEU A 175 7.67 1.37 -8.86
C LEU A 175 8.21 1.39 -7.42
N ASP A 176 8.38 0.22 -6.78
CA ASP A 176 8.99 0.07 -5.46
C ASP A 176 10.35 0.78 -5.37
N PHE A 177 11.19 0.64 -6.40
CA PHE A 177 12.46 1.37 -6.45
C PHE A 177 12.27 2.90 -6.40
N VAL A 178 11.29 3.45 -7.11
CA VAL A 178 10.99 4.89 -7.08
C VAL A 178 10.42 5.30 -5.72
N LEU A 179 9.44 4.56 -5.19
CA LEU A 179 8.80 4.90 -3.92
C LEU A 179 9.80 4.90 -2.76
N ARG A 180 10.73 3.93 -2.74
CA ARG A 180 11.83 3.90 -1.75
C ARG A 180 12.76 5.10 -1.86
N ASN A 181 13.07 5.57 -3.07
CA ASN A 181 13.87 6.79 -3.25
C ASN A 181 13.12 8.05 -2.81
N LEU A 182 11.80 8.07 -2.91
CA LEU A 182 10.93 9.10 -2.35
C LEU A 182 10.71 8.95 -0.83
N LYS A 183 11.33 7.94 -0.20
CA LYS A 183 11.22 7.61 1.21
C LYS A 183 9.78 7.32 1.67
N LEU A 184 8.98 6.71 0.80
CA LEU A 184 7.70 6.15 1.18
C LEU A 184 7.91 4.80 1.88
N ASP A 185 7.15 4.57 2.95
CA ASP A 185 7.20 3.34 3.72
C ASP A 185 6.26 2.31 3.10
N ARG A 186 6.82 1.29 2.45
CA ARG A 186 6.02 0.31 1.71
C ARG A 186 5.27 -0.62 2.65
N THR A 187 4.01 -0.91 2.30
CA THR A 187 3.29 -2.08 2.81
C THR A 187 4.09 -3.36 2.56
N SER A 188 3.91 -4.36 3.42
CA SER A 188 4.55 -5.68 3.27
C SER A 188 3.90 -6.52 2.16
N ILE A 189 2.76 -6.06 1.66
CA ILE A 189 1.91 -6.73 0.68
C ILE A 189 1.99 -5.99 -0.66
N ASP A 190 2.12 -6.77 -1.73
CA ASP A 190 1.91 -6.38 -3.12
C ASP A 190 0.66 -7.08 -3.65
N LEU A 191 -0.22 -6.35 -4.35
CA LEU A 191 -1.44 -6.93 -4.92
C LEU A 191 -1.42 -6.77 -6.44
N GLN A 192 -1.53 -7.89 -7.16
CA GLN A 192 -1.63 -7.92 -8.61
C GLN A 192 -3.00 -8.44 -9.05
N VAL A 193 -3.77 -7.61 -9.74
CA VAL A 193 -5.02 -8.01 -10.39
C VAL A 193 -4.71 -8.48 -11.81
N GLN A 194 -4.65 -9.80 -11.99
CA GLN A 194 -4.46 -10.40 -13.30
C GLN A 194 -5.78 -10.39 -14.10
N THR A 195 -5.71 -9.97 -15.36
CA THR A 195 -6.82 -9.95 -16.32
C THR A 195 -8.12 -9.36 -15.76
N PRO A 196 -8.14 -8.12 -15.24
CA PRO A 196 -9.33 -7.54 -14.59
C PRO A 196 -10.60 -7.54 -15.47
N TRP A 197 -10.44 -7.52 -16.80
CA TRP A 197 -11.55 -7.59 -17.76
C TRP A 197 -12.30 -8.93 -17.77
N THR A 198 -11.74 -9.98 -17.15
CA THR A 198 -12.42 -11.28 -17.00
C THR A 198 -13.22 -11.38 -15.71
N MET A 199 -13.14 -10.37 -14.84
CA MET A 199 -13.74 -10.33 -13.51
C MET A 199 -14.89 -9.32 -13.42
N LEU A 200 -15.48 -8.95 -14.56
CA LEU A 200 -16.54 -7.95 -14.60
C LEU A 200 -17.93 -8.60 -14.53
N ASP A 201 -18.84 -7.99 -13.77
CA ASP A 201 -20.26 -8.34 -13.80
C ASP A 201 -20.98 -7.75 -15.02
N ASN A 202 -22.30 -7.94 -15.09
CA ASN A 202 -23.13 -7.44 -16.19
C ASN A 202 -23.22 -5.91 -16.25
N ASP A 203 -22.90 -5.22 -15.15
CA ASP A 203 -22.89 -3.76 -15.05
C ASP A 203 -21.48 -3.18 -15.29
N GLY A 204 -20.50 -4.04 -15.59
CA GLY A 204 -19.12 -3.66 -15.83
C GLY A 204 -18.32 -3.35 -14.56
N LYS A 205 -18.80 -3.75 -13.38
CA LYS A 205 -18.08 -3.60 -12.11
C LYS A 205 -17.16 -4.79 -11.87
N LEU A 206 -16.02 -4.55 -11.24
CA LEU A 206 -15.10 -5.61 -10.87
C LEU A 206 -15.63 -6.40 -9.67
N VAL A 207 -15.80 -7.71 -9.86
CA VAL A 207 -16.13 -8.68 -8.81
C VAL A 207 -14.88 -9.50 -8.54
N ALA A 208 -14.08 -9.04 -7.57
CA ALA A 208 -12.84 -9.69 -7.19
C ALA A 208 -13.12 -11.03 -6.47
N PRO A 209 -12.33 -12.09 -6.73
CA PRO A 209 -12.31 -13.30 -5.91
C PRO A 209 -12.01 -12.99 -4.43
N VAL A 210 -12.44 -13.88 -3.54
CA VAL A 210 -12.27 -13.73 -2.08
C VAL A 210 -10.80 -13.48 -1.72
N GLU A 211 -9.88 -14.17 -2.37
CA GLU A 211 -8.45 -14.06 -2.10
C GLU A 211 -7.89 -12.65 -2.41
N LEU A 212 -8.40 -11.99 -3.46
CA LEU A 212 -8.04 -10.61 -3.77
C LEU A 212 -8.65 -9.62 -2.78
N ASN A 213 -9.89 -9.87 -2.34
CA ASN A 213 -10.54 -9.05 -1.31
C ASN A 213 -9.81 -9.16 0.03
N ASP A 214 -9.42 -10.36 0.45
CA ASP A 214 -8.67 -10.58 1.70
C ASP A 214 -7.29 -9.92 1.66
N THR A 215 -6.62 -9.97 0.50
CA THR A 215 -5.32 -9.32 0.29
C THR A 215 -5.47 -7.80 0.34
N LEU A 216 -6.50 -7.24 -0.30
CA LEU A 216 -6.82 -5.81 -0.25
C LEU A 216 -7.14 -5.36 1.18
N ALA A 217 -7.96 -6.12 1.91
CA ALA A 217 -8.30 -5.81 3.30
C ALA A 217 -7.05 -5.76 4.19
N SER A 218 -6.14 -6.74 4.03
CA SER A 218 -4.87 -6.77 4.77
C SER A 218 -3.96 -5.58 4.43
N MET A 219 -3.92 -5.16 3.16
CA MET A 219 -3.18 -3.96 2.75
C MET A 219 -3.79 -2.69 3.36
N LEU A 220 -5.12 -2.57 3.38
CA LEU A 220 -5.81 -1.44 4.00
C LEU A 220 -5.61 -1.38 5.52
N ASP A 221 -5.50 -2.53 6.19
CA ASP A 221 -5.16 -2.60 7.62
C ASP A 221 -3.76 -2.02 7.89
N GLU A 222 -2.76 -2.37 7.07
CA GLU A 222 -1.41 -1.82 7.21
C GLU A 222 -1.39 -0.30 6.95
N LEU A 223 -2.09 0.17 5.92
CA LEU A 223 -2.17 1.58 5.57
C LEU A 223 -2.91 2.42 6.62
N SER A 224 -4.01 1.89 7.16
CA SER A 224 -4.75 2.53 8.25
C SER A 224 -3.90 2.67 9.51
N LEU A 225 -3.25 1.58 9.93
CA LEU A 225 -2.42 1.59 11.13
C LEU A 225 -1.22 2.54 10.99
N ALA A 226 -0.44 2.40 9.91
CA ALA A 226 0.74 3.23 9.69
C ALA A 226 0.37 4.70 9.41
N GLY A 227 -0.74 4.95 8.72
CA GLY A 227 -1.23 6.31 8.49
C GLY A 227 -1.64 6.99 9.79
N ALA A 228 -2.30 6.28 10.70
CA ALA A 228 -2.64 6.83 12.01
C ALA A 228 -1.39 7.21 12.84
N GLU A 229 -0.27 6.47 12.68
CA GLU A 229 1.02 6.85 13.29
C GLU A 229 1.59 8.15 12.68
N VAL A 230 1.42 8.37 11.37
CA VAL A 230 1.82 9.63 10.71
C VAL A 230 1.00 10.80 11.24
N VAL A 231 -0.33 10.65 11.38
CA VAL A 231 -1.21 11.70 11.90
C VAL A 231 -0.87 12.04 13.36
N ALA A 232 -0.42 11.05 14.14
CA ALA A 232 -0.09 11.23 15.55
C ALA A 232 1.30 11.87 15.81
N ALA A 233 2.15 11.98 14.79
CA ALA A 233 3.55 12.44 14.89
C ALA A 233 3.70 13.97 14.77
#